data_AF-A0A957YZT6-F1
#
_entry.id   AF-A0A957YZT6-F1
#
_cell.length_a   1.000
_cell.length_b   1.000
_cell.length_c   1.000
_cell.angle_alpha   90.00
_cell.angle_beta   90.00
_cell.angle_gamma   90.00
#
_symmetry.space_group_name_H-M   'P 1'
#
loop_
_entity.id
_entity.type
_entity.pdbx_description
1 polymer ?
#
loop_
_entity_poly.entity_id
_entity_poly.type
_entity_poly.pdbx_seq_one_letter_code
_entity_poly.pdbx_strand_id
1 'polypeptide(L)'
;MSATFPESTTAILRPAVAKQKFSLARHAPAEDLVPFVASYWLLHWELPADETHVQEIVPYPCVNLVIESSNGVDRGDVFGVYTPIYKHELMGQGCVFGIKFQPAGFYPFVNSPMHQLTNKSRPLMDLFGAAGCIFQETILALDCGCDGNRSFPLAKNSGSHSELSINDVQARIAAANRFLLDRLPPADETVFFLN
;
A
#
# COMPACT_ATOMS: atom_id res chain seq x y z
N MET A 1 6.25 2.00 24.79
CA MET A 1 4.83 2.27 25.13
C MET A 1 4.09 2.32 23.80
N SER A 2 3.33 1.28 23.46
CA SER A 2 2.69 1.18 22.14
C SER A 2 1.42 2.03 22.11
N ALA A 3 1.37 3.02 21.23
CA ALA A 3 0.17 3.81 20.99
C ALA A 3 -0.78 3.00 20.10
N THR A 4 -1.90 2.55 20.68
CA THR A 4 -3.02 1.94 19.96
C THR A 4 -3.79 3.05 19.23
N PHE A 5 -3.69 3.10 17.90
CA PHE A 5 -4.53 3.97 17.08
C PHE A 5 -5.92 3.34 16.93
N PRO A 6 -7.01 4.11 17.04
CA PRO A 6 -8.35 3.59 16.77
C PRO A 6 -8.47 3.20 15.29
N GLU A 7 -9.04 2.01 15.03
CA GLU A 7 -9.40 1.55 13.69
C GLU A 7 -10.39 2.53 13.04
N SER A 8 -9.87 3.54 12.34
CA SER A 8 -10.67 4.52 11.63
C SER A 8 -11.20 3.90 10.33
N THR A 9 -12.44 3.42 10.39
CA THR A 9 -13.27 2.95 9.28
C THR A 9 -13.80 4.10 8.40
N THR A 10 -13.27 5.32 8.53
CA THR A 10 -13.83 6.58 8.01
C THR A 10 -13.79 6.73 6.47
N ALA A 11 -13.42 5.68 5.74
CA ALA A 11 -13.40 5.69 4.27
C ALA A 11 -14.12 4.49 3.63
N ILE A 12 -14.96 3.77 4.38
CA ILE A 12 -15.69 2.60 3.86
C ILE A 12 -17.21 2.85 3.90
N LEU A 13 -17.81 3.00 2.72
CA LEU A 13 -19.26 2.94 2.56
C LEU A 13 -19.72 1.49 2.84
N ARG A 14 -20.53 1.30 3.90
CA ARG A 14 -21.15 0.03 4.37
C ARG A 14 -20.19 -1.00 5.00
N PRO A 15 -19.73 -0.77 6.25
CA PRO A 15 -18.75 -1.61 6.94
C PRO A 15 -19.14 -3.08 7.19
N ALA A 16 -20.43 -3.42 7.22
CA ALA A 16 -20.88 -4.79 7.50
C ALA A 16 -20.83 -5.74 6.28
N VAL A 17 -21.00 -5.19 5.07
CA VAL A 17 -20.88 -5.96 3.80
C VAL A 17 -19.43 -5.96 3.32
N ALA A 18 -18.70 -4.88 3.64
CA ALA A 18 -17.29 -4.68 3.36
C ALA A 18 -16.38 -5.79 3.90
N LYS A 19 -16.55 -6.17 5.17
CA LYS A 19 -15.69 -7.15 5.87
C LYS A 19 -15.72 -8.57 5.28
N GLN A 20 -16.70 -8.90 4.44
CA GLN A 20 -16.77 -10.21 3.77
C GLN A 20 -16.10 -10.25 2.40
N LYS A 21 -15.77 -9.09 1.80
CA LYS A 21 -15.24 -9.01 0.43
C LYS A 21 -13.89 -8.31 0.33
N PHE A 22 -13.57 -7.45 1.30
CA PHE A 22 -12.27 -6.78 1.38
C PHE A 22 -11.83 -6.56 2.83
N SER A 23 -10.53 -6.67 3.08
CA SER A 23 -9.90 -6.35 4.35
C SER A 23 -8.89 -5.21 4.15
N LEU A 24 -8.97 -4.18 5.00
CA LEU A 24 -8.05 -3.05 4.98
C LEU A 24 -7.38 -2.93 6.35
N ALA A 25 -6.08 -3.22 6.42
CA ALA A 25 -5.27 -3.03 7.62
C ALA A 25 -4.38 -1.78 7.46
N ARG A 26 -4.15 -1.06 8.55
CA ARG A 26 -3.22 0.09 8.58
C ARG A 26 -2.19 -0.10 9.68
N HIS A 27 -0.94 0.20 9.38
CA HIS A 27 0.18 0.04 10.30
C HIS A 27 1.02 1.31 10.36
N ALA A 28 1.56 1.59 11.53
CA ALA A 28 2.46 2.71 11.76
C ALA A 28 3.84 2.43 11.14
N PRO A 29 4.54 3.46 10.64
CA PRO A 29 5.93 3.33 10.19
C PRO A 29 6.90 3.27 11.37
N ALA A 30 8.18 2.99 11.06
CA ALA A 30 9.27 3.17 12.02
C ALA A 30 9.37 4.64 12.48
N GLU A 31 9.91 4.87 13.68
CA GLU A 31 9.98 6.20 14.31
C GLU A 31 10.67 7.24 13.43
N ASP A 32 11.81 6.88 12.83
CA ASP A 32 12.59 7.72 11.91
C ASP A 32 11.83 8.11 10.63
N LEU A 33 10.79 7.35 10.27
CA LEU A 33 9.97 7.56 9.07
C LEU A 33 8.67 8.31 9.36
N VAL A 34 8.29 8.53 10.62
CA VAL A 34 7.07 9.27 11.01
C VAL A 34 6.96 10.66 10.35
N PRO A 35 8.04 11.43 10.16
CA PRO A 35 7.96 12.73 9.47
C PRO A 35 7.59 12.61 7.98
N PHE A 36 7.82 11.46 7.36
CA PHE A 36 7.71 11.26 5.91
C PHE A 36 6.54 10.35 5.53
N VAL A 37 6.25 9.34 6.35
CA VAL A 37 5.24 8.31 6.13
C VAL A 37 4.11 8.50 7.14
N ALA A 38 2.88 8.58 6.63
CA ALA A 38 1.69 8.65 7.47
C ALA A 38 1.25 7.25 7.94
N SER A 39 1.22 6.28 7.02
CA SER A 39 0.83 4.91 7.35
C SER A 39 1.16 3.93 6.23
N TYR A 40 1.49 2.70 6.58
CA TYR A 40 1.37 1.56 5.67
C TYR A 40 -0.07 1.05 5.66
N TRP A 41 -0.55 0.59 4.51
CA TRP A 41 -1.87 0.00 4.39
C TRP A 41 -1.83 -1.25 3.53
N LEU A 42 -2.61 -2.25 3.92
CA LEU A 42 -2.75 -3.51 3.21
C LEU A 42 -4.21 -3.70 2.87
N LEU A 43 -4.51 -3.92 1.59
CA LEU A 43 -5.84 -4.25 1.11
C LEU A 43 -5.81 -5.65 0.51
N HIS A 44 -6.73 -6.51 0.93
CA HIS A 44 -6.97 -7.80 0.28
C HIS A 44 -8.43 -7.86 -0.15
N TRP A 45 -8.72 -8.43 -1.32
CA TRP A 45 -10.09 -8.68 -1.75
C TRP A 45 -10.22 -10.03 -2.44
N GLU A 46 -11.41 -10.60 -2.26
CA GLU A 46 -11.88 -11.77 -2.97
C GLU A 46 -13.33 -11.51 -3.38
N LEU A 47 -13.53 -11.35 -4.68
CA LEU A 47 -14.81 -11.11 -5.30
C LEU A 47 -15.19 -12.32 -6.17
N PRO A 48 -16.47 -12.72 -6.16
CA PRO A 48 -16.99 -13.68 -7.13
C PRO A 48 -16.68 -13.23 -8.56
N ALA A 49 -16.45 -14.20 -9.47
CA ALA A 49 -16.05 -13.92 -10.86
C ALA A 49 -17.08 -13.08 -11.66
N ASP A 50 -18.32 -13.01 -11.18
CA ASP A 50 -19.44 -12.25 -11.73
C ASP A 50 -19.65 -10.88 -11.07
N GLU A 51 -18.80 -10.49 -10.11
CA GLU A 51 -18.93 -9.21 -9.40
C GLU A 51 -17.72 -8.29 -9.65
N THR A 52 -18.00 -7.10 -10.18
CA THR A 52 -17.04 -5.99 -10.26
C THR A 52 -17.40 -4.95 -9.20
N HIS A 53 -16.44 -4.61 -8.33
CA HIS A 53 -16.61 -3.56 -7.35
C HIS A 53 -15.82 -2.32 -7.77
N VAL A 54 -16.52 -1.22 -8.06
CA VAL A 54 -15.86 0.07 -8.35
C VAL A 54 -15.72 0.84 -7.05
N GLN A 55 -14.49 0.97 -6.57
CA GLN A 55 -14.18 1.79 -5.41
C GLN A 55 -13.89 3.22 -5.84
N GLU A 56 -14.73 4.16 -5.41
CA GLU A 56 -14.46 5.60 -5.54
C GLU A 56 -13.56 6.05 -4.39
N ILE A 57 -12.32 6.41 -4.72
CA ILE A 57 -11.32 6.88 -3.78
C ILE A 57 -11.29 8.40 -3.84
N VAL A 58 -11.67 9.03 -2.73
CA VAL A 58 -11.50 10.48 -2.54
C VAL A 58 -10.02 10.75 -2.30
N PRO A 59 -9.35 11.49 -3.19
CA PRO A 59 -7.92 11.71 -3.06
C PRO A 59 -7.64 12.62 -1.87
N TYR A 60 -6.80 12.15 -0.96
CA TYR A 60 -6.09 13.03 -0.03
C TYR A 60 -4.86 13.60 -0.75
N PRO A 61 -4.44 14.84 -0.47
CA PRO A 61 -3.33 15.50 -1.17
C PRO A 61 -1.97 14.97 -0.68
N CYS A 62 -1.75 13.67 -0.83
CA CYS A 62 -0.54 12.97 -0.44
C CYS A 62 -0.14 12.00 -1.55
N VAL A 63 1.17 11.77 -1.67
CA VAL A 63 1.71 10.72 -2.54
C VAL A 63 1.39 9.36 -1.92
N ASN A 64 1.05 8.39 -2.75
CA ASN A 64 0.92 6.99 -2.35
C ASN A 64 1.84 6.13 -3.24
N LEU A 65 2.65 5.28 -2.62
CA LEU A 65 3.33 4.20 -3.31
C LEU A 65 2.47 2.95 -3.16
N VAL A 66 2.17 2.27 -4.25
CA VAL A 66 1.27 1.13 -4.29
C VAL A 66 1.94 -0.02 -5.03
N ILE A 67 1.96 -1.19 -4.40
CA ILE A 67 2.34 -2.46 -5.01
C ILE A 67 1.08 -3.32 -5.00
N GLU A 68 0.62 -3.69 -6.18
CA GLU A 68 -0.62 -4.45 -6.41
C GLU A 68 -0.27 -5.76 -7.11
N SER A 69 -0.86 -6.86 -6.63
CA SER A 69 -0.96 -8.12 -7.37
C SER A 69 -2.43 -8.46 -7.53
N SER A 70 -2.93 -8.42 -8.75
CA SER A 70 -4.32 -8.75 -9.04
C SER A 70 -4.46 -9.48 -10.37
N ASN A 71 -5.25 -10.55 -10.39
CA ASN A 71 -5.54 -11.33 -11.60
C ASN A 71 -4.28 -11.77 -12.41
N GLY A 72 -3.18 -12.08 -11.70
CA GLY A 72 -1.91 -12.49 -12.31
C GLY A 72 -1.10 -11.35 -12.95
N VAL A 73 -1.46 -10.11 -12.66
CA VAL A 73 -0.73 -8.92 -13.09
C VAL A 73 -0.19 -8.21 -11.86
N ASP A 74 1.12 -8.08 -11.81
CA ASP A 74 1.83 -7.37 -10.75
C ASP A 74 2.20 -5.95 -11.21
N ARG A 75 1.95 -4.97 -10.34
CA ARG A 75 2.21 -3.57 -10.61
C ARG A 75 2.80 -2.87 -9.40
N GLY A 76 3.68 -1.92 -9.66
CA GLY A 76 4.27 -1.05 -8.67
C GLY A 76 4.28 0.37 -9.20
N ASP A 77 3.46 1.23 -8.61
CA ASP A 77 3.28 2.61 -9.04
C ASP A 77 3.32 3.60 -7.87
N VAL A 78 3.91 4.76 -8.12
CA VAL A 78 3.81 5.93 -7.26
C VAL A 78 2.74 6.85 -7.83
N PHE A 79 1.67 7.01 -7.08
CA PHE A 79 0.57 7.92 -7.34
C PHE A 79 0.88 9.26 -6.67
N GLY A 80 1.04 10.33 -7.45
CA GLY A 80 1.25 11.65 -6.91
C GLY A 80 -0.02 12.26 -6.28
N VAL A 81 -0.04 13.58 -6.14
CA VAL A 81 -1.21 14.28 -5.61
C VAL A 81 -2.30 14.30 -6.68
N TYR A 82 -3.37 13.52 -6.47
CA TYR A 82 -4.55 13.52 -7.33
C TYR A 82 -5.57 14.55 -6.85
N THR A 83 -6.16 15.28 -7.80
CA THR A 83 -7.33 16.14 -7.58
C THR A 83 -8.68 15.54 -8.02
N PRO A 84 -8.76 14.61 -9.01
CA PRO A 84 -10.04 13.99 -9.36
C PRO A 84 -10.34 12.74 -8.52
N ILE A 85 -11.63 12.41 -8.35
CA ILE A 85 -12.08 11.14 -7.77
C ILE A 85 -11.51 10.01 -8.62
N TYR A 86 -10.75 9.12 -8.00
CA TYR A 86 -10.16 7.96 -8.66
C TYR A 86 -11.10 6.77 -8.53
N LYS A 87 -11.33 6.06 -9.64
CA LYS A 87 -12.12 4.82 -9.67
C LYS A 87 -11.16 3.66 -9.82
N HIS A 88 -11.11 2.79 -8.83
CA HIS A 88 -10.37 1.53 -8.90
C HIS A 88 -11.38 0.40 -9.07
N GLU A 89 -11.24 -0.36 -10.15
CA GLU A 89 -12.11 -1.51 -10.43
C GLU A 89 -11.47 -2.77 -9.85
N LEU A 90 -12.09 -3.29 -8.79
CA LEU A 90 -11.70 -4.54 -8.16
C LEU A 90 -12.48 -5.68 -8.80
N MET A 91 -11.76 -6.69 -9.28
CA MET A 91 -12.32 -7.91 -9.86
C MET A 91 -11.52 -9.12 -9.39
N GLY A 92 -12.22 -10.25 -9.23
CA GLY A 92 -11.59 -11.51 -8.84
C GLY A 92 -10.89 -11.40 -7.49
N GLN A 93 -9.62 -11.80 -7.44
CA GLN A 93 -8.81 -11.74 -6.24
C GLN A 93 -7.60 -10.85 -6.44
N GLY A 94 -7.19 -10.18 -5.36
CA GLY A 94 -5.97 -9.41 -5.37
C GLY A 94 -5.61 -8.86 -3.99
N CYS A 95 -4.38 -8.40 -3.92
CA CYS A 95 -3.82 -7.77 -2.75
C CYS A 95 -3.04 -6.53 -3.14
N VAL A 96 -2.99 -5.57 -2.21
CA VAL A 96 -2.24 -4.33 -2.35
C VAL A 96 -1.51 -4.06 -1.06
N PHE A 97 -0.23 -3.73 -1.20
CA PHE A 97 0.56 -3.08 -0.17
C PHE A 97 0.80 -1.64 -0.58
N GLY A 98 0.42 -0.69 0.28
CA GLY A 98 0.57 0.72 0.02
C GLY A 98 1.28 1.48 1.13
N ILE A 99 1.99 2.53 0.73
CA ILE A 99 2.65 3.48 1.61
C ILE A 99 1.99 4.83 1.37
N LYS A 100 1.33 5.36 2.41
CA LYS A 100 0.80 6.72 2.40
C LYS A 100 1.85 7.66 2.98
N PHE A 101 2.29 8.63 2.19
CA PHE A 101 3.24 9.65 2.66
C PHE A 101 2.51 10.79 3.38
N GLN A 102 3.24 11.49 4.24
CA GLN A 102 2.81 12.79 4.77
C GLN A 102 2.72 13.81 3.61
N PRO A 103 1.90 14.86 3.73
CA PRO A 103 1.97 16.01 2.83
C PRO A 103 3.42 16.50 2.73
N ALA A 104 3.93 16.65 1.50
CA ALA A 104 5.34 16.97 1.19
C ALA A 104 6.41 15.97 1.67
N GLY A 105 6.05 14.89 2.38
CA GLY A 105 6.99 13.90 2.92
C GLY A 105 7.67 13.01 1.87
N PHE A 106 7.22 13.05 0.62
CA PHE A 106 7.80 12.24 -0.47
C PHE A 106 9.04 12.89 -1.13
N TYR A 107 9.23 14.20 -0.96
CA TYR A 107 10.29 14.94 -1.64
C TYR A 107 11.71 14.37 -1.45
N PRO A 108 12.13 13.97 -0.22
CA PRO A 108 13.50 13.47 0.00
C PRO A 108 13.86 12.21 -0.79
N PHE A 109 12.86 11.42 -1.20
CA PHE A 109 13.10 10.13 -1.86
C PHE A 109 13.33 10.23 -3.37
N VAL A 110 12.88 11.32 -4.00
CA VAL A 110 12.96 11.48 -5.46
C VAL A 110 13.71 12.73 -5.90
N ASN A 111 14.03 13.64 -4.97
CA ASN A 111 14.75 14.91 -5.22
C ASN A 111 14.29 15.64 -6.49
N SER A 112 12.99 15.53 -6.79
CA SER A 112 12.37 16.09 -8.00
C SER A 112 11.19 16.97 -7.61
N PRO A 113 10.85 17.98 -8.43
CA PRO A 113 9.73 18.85 -8.12
C PRO A 113 8.39 18.07 -8.08
N MET A 114 7.68 18.15 -6.95
CA MET A 114 6.42 17.41 -6.74
C MET A 114 5.34 17.71 -7.78
N HIS A 115 5.36 18.89 -8.40
CA HIS A 115 4.42 19.24 -9.48
C HIS A 115 4.51 18.29 -10.69
N GLN A 116 5.63 17.59 -10.87
CA GLN A 116 5.79 16.60 -11.93
C GLN A 116 5.01 15.31 -11.67
N LEU A 117 4.62 15.05 -10.42
CA LEU A 117 3.82 13.90 -9.98
C LEU A 117 2.33 14.25 -9.81
N THR A 118 1.96 15.53 -9.79
CA THR A 118 0.56 15.96 -9.66
C THR A 118 -0.29 15.37 -10.79
N ASN A 119 -1.41 14.73 -10.43
CA ASN A 119 -2.34 14.03 -11.33
C ASN A 119 -1.69 12.97 -12.24
N LYS A 120 -0.56 12.39 -11.80
CA LYS A 120 0.16 11.35 -12.54
C LYS A 120 0.54 10.20 -11.63
N SER A 121 0.60 9.01 -12.22
CA SER A 121 1.29 7.86 -11.65
C SER A 121 2.60 7.65 -12.41
N ARG A 122 3.59 7.09 -11.71
CA ARG A 122 4.87 6.69 -12.28
C ARG A 122 5.23 5.29 -11.78
N PRO A 123 5.68 4.39 -12.67
CA PRO A 123 6.21 3.10 -12.25
C PRO A 123 7.34 3.26 -11.24
N LEU A 124 7.47 2.31 -10.31
CA LEU A 124 8.58 2.30 -9.35
C LEU A 124 9.94 2.32 -10.04
N MET A 125 10.06 1.61 -11.17
CA MET A 125 11.28 1.57 -11.98
C MET A 125 11.71 2.97 -12.47
N ASP A 126 10.76 3.82 -12.87
CA ASP A 126 11.05 5.16 -13.38
C ASP A 126 11.61 6.09 -12.29
N LEU A 127 11.21 5.88 -11.04
CA LEU A 127 11.58 6.73 -9.91
C LEU A 127 12.78 6.19 -9.12
N PHE A 128 12.89 4.87 -8.97
CA PHE A 128 13.85 4.22 -8.08
C PHE A 128 14.78 3.24 -8.80
N GLY A 129 14.66 3.11 -10.13
CA GLY A 129 15.47 2.20 -10.93
C GLY A 129 15.35 0.74 -10.49
N ALA A 130 16.45 -0.01 -10.65
CA ALA A 130 16.52 -1.43 -10.29
C ALA A 130 16.13 -1.71 -8.82
N ALA A 131 16.45 -0.78 -7.93
CA ALA A 131 16.11 -0.93 -6.53
C ALA A 131 14.60 -0.81 -6.26
N GLY A 132 13.86 -0.07 -7.09
CA GLY A 132 12.40 -0.08 -7.11
C GLY A 132 11.82 -1.42 -7.54
N CYS A 133 12.37 -2.05 -8.58
CA CYS A 133 11.96 -3.39 -9.01
C CYS A 133 12.22 -4.44 -7.92
N ILE A 134 13.42 -4.43 -7.32
CA ILE A 134 13.76 -5.36 -6.23
C ILE A 134 12.79 -5.19 -5.06
N PHE A 135 12.44 -3.95 -4.72
CA PHE A 135 11.47 -3.70 -3.66
C PHE A 135 10.08 -4.23 -4.01
N GLN A 136 9.60 -3.96 -5.22
CA GLN A 136 8.33 -4.52 -5.72
C GLN A 136 8.32 -6.05 -5.63
N GLU A 137 9.34 -6.72 -6.17
CA GLU A 137 9.47 -8.18 -6.13
C GLU A 137 9.54 -8.71 -4.69
N THR A 138 10.24 -8.01 -3.79
CA THR A 138 10.34 -8.41 -2.38
C THR A 138 8.97 -8.39 -1.70
N ILE A 139 8.16 -7.37 -1.95
CA ILE A 139 6.82 -7.26 -1.37
C ILE A 139 5.89 -8.33 -1.96
N LEU A 140 5.94 -8.54 -3.28
CA LEU A 140 5.14 -9.55 -3.98
C LEU A 140 5.53 -10.98 -3.59
N ALA A 141 6.82 -11.25 -3.32
CA ALA A 141 7.26 -12.56 -2.84
C ALA A 141 6.72 -12.89 -1.44
N LEU A 142 6.34 -11.88 -0.67
CA LEU A 142 5.67 -12.04 0.63
C LEU A 142 4.15 -12.18 0.47
N ASP A 143 3.60 -12.05 -0.75
CA ASP A 143 2.24 -12.46 -1.11
C ASP A 143 2.21 -13.96 -1.42
N CYS A 144 2.32 -14.76 -0.36
CA CYS A 144 2.25 -16.22 -0.44
C CYS A 144 0.80 -16.69 -0.72
N GLY A 145 0.20 -16.37 -1.88
CA GLY A 145 -1.18 -16.81 -2.15
C GLY A 145 -1.75 -16.62 -3.56
N CYS A 146 -1.07 -15.92 -4.47
CA CYS A 146 -1.54 -15.74 -5.84
C CYS A 146 -0.89 -16.71 -6.85
N ASP A 147 -0.43 -17.88 -6.39
CA ASP A 147 -0.13 -19.00 -7.30
C ASP A 147 -1.44 -19.71 -7.67
N GLY A 148 -1.78 -19.68 -8.96
CA GLY A 148 -3.04 -20.18 -9.54
C GLY A 148 -3.32 -21.68 -9.41
N ASN A 149 -2.82 -22.35 -8.36
CA ASN A 149 -3.04 -23.76 -8.07
C ASN A 149 -3.50 -24.04 -6.62
N ARG A 150 -3.84 -23.01 -5.84
CA ARG A 150 -4.58 -23.17 -4.59
C ARG A 150 -5.94 -22.52 -4.72
N SER A 151 -6.94 -23.33 -5.03
CA SER A 151 -8.33 -22.95 -4.83
C SER A 151 -8.52 -22.58 -3.37
N PHE A 152 -8.86 -21.33 -3.07
CA PHE A 152 -9.36 -20.95 -1.76
C PHE A 152 -10.68 -21.69 -1.54
N PRO A 153 -10.76 -22.68 -0.62
CA PRO A 153 -12.02 -23.34 -0.35
C PRO A 153 -12.90 -22.31 0.36
N LEU A 154 -13.98 -21.87 -0.29
CA LEU A 154 -15.08 -21.21 0.41
C LEU A 154 -15.52 -22.14 1.53
N ALA A 155 -15.16 -21.81 2.77
CA ALA A 155 -15.51 -22.62 3.93
C ALA A 155 -17.04 -22.65 4.08
N LYS A 156 -17.65 -23.74 3.62
CA LYS A 156 -18.86 -24.26 4.26
C LYS A 156 -18.44 -24.72 5.66
N ASN A 157 -18.63 -23.83 6.64
CA ASN A 157 -18.61 -24.08 8.08
C ASN A 157 -17.30 -24.66 8.67
N SER A 158 -16.93 -24.12 9.84
CA SER A 158 -15.85 -24.54 10.75
C SER A 158 -14.39 -24.37 10.29
N GLY A 159 -13.77 -23.29 10.78
CA GLY A 159 -12.39 -23.29 11.27
C GLY A 159 -11.23 -23.24 10.27
N SER A 160 -10.95 -22.05 9.72
CA SER A 160 -9.60 -21.47 9.48
C SER A 160 -9.71 -20.35 8.44
N HIS A 161 -9.89 -19.10 8.88
CA HIS A 161 -9.75 -17.96 7.98
C HIS A 161 -8.26 -17.80 7.66
N SER A 162 -7.90 -17.75 6.37
CA SER A 162 -6.55 -17.41 5.90
C SER A 162 -6.30 -15.91 6.12
N GLU A 163 -6.06 -15.57 7.37
CA GLU A 163 -5.49 -14.30 7.81
C GLU A 163 -4.11 -14.18 7.16
N LEU A 164 -3.80 -13.08 6.46
CA LEU A 164 -2.42 -12.77 6.10
C LEU A 164 -1.58 -12.97 7.37
N SER A 165 -0.61 -13.89 7.30
CA SER A 165 0.17 -14.23 8.48
C SER A 165 0.76 -12.93 9.04
N ILE A 166 0.59 -12.68 10.34
CA ILE A 166 1.14 -11.49 11.00
C ILE A 166 2.63 -11.34 10.65
N ASN A 167 3.34 -12.45 10.47
CA ASN A 167 4.74 -12.48 10.05
C ASN A 167 4.97 -11.87 8.66
N ASP A 168 4.10 -12.15 7.68
CA ASP A 168 4.21 -11.62 6.32
C ASP A 168 3.93 -10.11 6.32
N VAL A 169 2.95 -9.66 7.12
CA VAL A 169 2.65 -8.23 7.29
C VAL A 169 3.84 -7.49 7.89
N GLN A 170 4.43 -8.03 8.97
CA GLN A 170 5.63 -7.44 9.59
C GLN A 170 6.85 -7.48 8.66
N ALA A 171 7.02 -8.53 7.86
CA ALA A 171 8.10 -8.62 6.89
C ALA A 171 7.96 -7.54 5.80
N ARG A 172 6.75 -7.26 5.31
CA ARG A 172 6.49 -6.17 4.35
C ARG A 172 6.79 -4.81 4.94
N ILE A 173 6.33 -4.56 6.17
CA ILE A 173 6.63 -3.32 6.89
C ILE A 173 8.14 -3.15 7.06
N ALA A 174 8.86 -4.21 7.44
CA ALA A 174 10.31 -4.18 7.58
C ALA A 174 11.02 -3.91 6.24
N ALA A 175 10.58 -4.53 5.15
CA ALA A 175 11.11 -4.28 3.81
C ALA A 175 10.85 -2.83 3.37
N ALA A 176 9.65 -2.30 3.61
CA ALA A 176 9.29 -0.92 3.30
C ALA A 176 10.10 0.09 4.14
N ASN A 177 10.25 -0.17 5.45
CA ASN A 177 11.09 0.66 6.32
C ASN A 177 12.51 0.70 5.80
N ARG A 178 13.12 -0.45 5.50
CA ARG A 178 14.49 -0.54 4.98
C ARG A 178 14.62 0.20 3.66
N PHE A 179 13.71 -0.04 2.71
CA PHE A 179 13.72 0.62 1.42
C PHE A 179 13.72 2.15 1.54
N LEU A 180 12.92 2.71 2.46
CA LEU A 180 12.85 4.16 2.66
C LEU A 180 14.05 4.70 3.44
N LEU A 181 14.48 4.02 4.51
CA LEU A 181 15.61 4.45 5.34
C LEU A 181 16.92 4.49 4.55
N ASP A 182 17.15 3.52 3.66
CA ASP A 182 18.33 3.48 2.78
C ASP A 182 18.42 4.67 1.81
N ARG A 183 17.35 5.47 1.70
CA ARG A 183 17.23 6.62 0.79
C ARG A 183 17.06 7.96 1.50
N LEU A 184 16.92 7.95 2.82
CA LEU A 184 16.93 9.20 3.55
C LEU A 184 18.35 9.77 3.57
N PRO A 185 18.52 11.09 3.39
CA PRO A 185 19.80 11.72 3.67
C PRO A 185 20.16 11.49 5.15
N PRO A 186 21.45 11.39 5.50
CA PRO A 186 21.86 11.28 6.90
C PRO A 186 21.28 12.43 7.73
N ALA A 187 20.94 12.15 8.99
CA ALA A 187 20.17 13.04 9.87
C ALA A 187 20.69 14.48 10.01
N ASP A 188 21.97 14.73 9.70
CA ASP A 188 22.61 16.05 9.72
C ASP A 188 22.09 16.98 8.60
N GLU A 189 21.64 16.42 7.47
CA GLU A 189 21.13 17.20 6.33
C GLU A 189 19.59 17.37 6.35
N THR A 190 18.88 16.59 7.18
CA THR A 190 17.40 16.60 7.24
C THR A 190 16.84 17.91 7.82
N VAL A 191 17.64 18.63 8.62
CA VAL A 191 17.27 19.93 9.22
C VAL A 191 16.97 20.99 8.16
N PHE A 192 17.52 20.88 6.94
CA PHE A 192 17.30 21.85 5.87
C PHE A 192 15.93 21.74 5.19
N PHE A 193 15.21 20.63 5.34
CA PHE A 193 13.92 20.41 4.66
C PHE A 193 12.69 20.70 5.52
N LEU A 194 12.88 21.03 6.80
CA LEU A 194 11.79 21.26 7.77
C LEU A 194 11.66 22.73 8.24
N ASN A 195 12.36 23.67 7.61
CA ASN A 195 12.29 25.11 7.93
C ASN A 195 11.55 25.92 6.85
#